data_AF-A0A642C0P7-F1
#
_entry.id   AF-A0A642C0P7-F1
#
_cell.length_a   1.000
_cell.length_b   1.000
_cell.length_c   1.000
_cell.angle_alpha   90.00
_cell.angle_beta   90.00
_cell.angle_gamma   90.00
#
_symmetry.space_group_name_H-M   'P 1'
#
loop_
_entity.id
_entity.type
_entity.pdbx_description
1 polymer ?
#
loop_
_entity_poly.entity_id
_entity_poly.type
_entity_poly.pdbx_seq_one_letter_code
_entity_poly.pdbx_strand_id
1 'polypeptide(L)'
;SKAMITYTLSEAYRLEGDKKGQKHFLALSAIADLKSAVKEYVSLRKLASLVYEDGDIDRAYNYLKCSLEDATLCNARLRTLEISQVFPIIDQAYQLKTKRQQQEMKISLICISLLSVFLLVAIFFVYKQMKKVAAARREVIDTNTLLQELNGELHDSNSQLKEMNHTLSEANYIKEEYIGRYMDQCSTYLDKMDLYRRSLNKIAATGRVEELYKAIKSSQFLEEELKEFYANFDMTFLQLFPNFVEEFNALLVEPMQPKQGELLNTELRIFALIRLGITDSTKIAQFLRYSVTTIYNYRTRVRNKALGERDEFEAKVMKIGKVEE
;
A
#
# COMPACT_ATOMS: atom_id res chain seq x y z
N SER A 1 -63.51 75.76 22.47
CA SER A 1 -62.97 76.80 21.57
C SER A 1 -61.74 76.33 20.78
N LYS A 2 -60.74 75.69 21.41
CA LYS A 2 -59.49 75.28 20.74
C LYS A 2 -59.68 74.35 19.53
N ALA A 3 -60.56 73.35 19.61
CA ALA A 3 -60.79 72.39 18.52
C ALA A 3 -61.42 73.03 17.26
N MET A 4 -62.36 73.97 17.45
CA MET A 4 -62.95 74.73 16.34
C MET A 4 -61.92 75.68 15.69
N ILE A 5 -61.08 76.35 16.48
CA ILE A 5 -60.05 77.25 15.93
C ILE A 5 -59.05 76.47 15.06
N THR A 6 -58.57 75.32 15.54
CA THR A 6 -57.65 74.48 14.76
C THR A 6 -58.33 73.83 13.56
N TYR A 7 -59.62 73.49 13.65
CA TYR A 7 -60.40 73.01 12.52
C TYR A 7 -60.54 74.08 11.43
N THR A 8 -60.92 75.31 11.79
CA THR A 8 -61.02 76.43 10.84
C THR A 8 -59.68 76.71 10.18
N LEU A 9 -58.58 76.65 10.93
CA LEU A 9 -57.24 76.80 10.38
C LEU A 9 -56.91 75.68 9.38
N SER A 10 -57.33 74.43 9.66
CA SER A 10 -57.17 73.34 8.70
C SER A 10 -57.94 73.55 7.39
N GLU A 11 -59.13 74.18 7.45
CA GLU A 11 -59.90 74.54 6.26
C GLU A 11 -59.25 75.68 5.47
N ALA A 12 -58.61 76.64 6.14
CA ALA A 12 -57.82 77.67 5.47
C ALA A 12 -56.65 77.06 4.69
N TYR A 13 -55.86 76.19 5.32
CA TYR A 13 -54.78 75.46 4.64
C TYR A 13 -55.29 74.54 3.52
N ARG A 14 -56.50 73.98 3.66
CA ARG A 14 -57.15 73.23 2.57
C ARG A 14 -57.40 74.10 1.35
N LEU A 15 -57.86 75.34 1.55
CA LEU A 15 -58.12 76.29 0.45
C LEU A 15 -56.83 76.79 -0.20
N GLU A 16 -55.74 76.90 0.55
CA GLU A 16 -54.41 77.23 0.04
C GLU A 16 -53.72 76.06 -0.69
N GLY A 17 -54.27 74.85 -0.61
CA GLY A 17 -53.70 73.64 -1.20
C GLY A 17 -52.55 73.00 -0.40
N ASP A 18 -52.23 73.52 0.79
CA ASP A 18 -51.22 72.93 1.67
C ASP A 18 -51.80 71.73 2.44
N LYS A 19 -51.69 70.55 1.83
CA LYS A 19 -52.09 69.28 2.45
C LYS A 19 -51.33 68.98 3.75
N LYS A 20 -50.09 69.45 3.92
CA LYS A 20 -49.29 69.17 5.13
C LYS A 20 -49.78 70.03 6.29
N GLY A 21 -49.98 71.32 6.07
CA GLY A 21 -50.61 72.25 7.00
C GLY A 21 -52.03 71.78 7.38
N GLN A 22 -52.83 71.40 6.39
CA GLN A 22 -54.18 70.86 6.61
C GLN A 22 -54.16 69.63 7.52
N LYS A 23 -53.33 68.61 7.23
CA LYS A 23 -53.21 67.39 8.06
C LYS A 23 -52.73 67.72 9.48
N HIS A 24 -51.78 68.65 9.62
CA HIS A 24 -51.25 69.07 10.92
C HIS A 24 -52.36 69.68 11.81
N PHE A 25 -53.12 70.63 11.28
CA PHE A 25 -54.17 71.29 12.04
C PHE A 25 -55.41 70.40 12.24
N LEU A 26 -55.72 69.49 11.31
CA LEU A 26 -56.73 68.44 11.52
C LEU A 26 -56.31 67.48 12.64
N ALA A 27 -55.05 67.09 12.72
CA ALA A 27 -54.56 66.24 13.81
C ALA A 27 -54.63 66.96 15.17
N LEU A 28 -54.24 68.24 15.23
CA LEU A 28 -54.38 69.04 16.44
C LEU A 28 -55.85 69.22 16.86
N SER A 29 -56.75 69.43 15.91
CA SER A 29 -58.19 69.49 16.14
C SER A 29 -58.73 68.15 16.65
N ALA A 30 -58.39 67.03 16.00
CA ALA A 30 -58.80 65.69 16.41
C ALA A 30 -58.30 65.32 17.82
N ILE A 31 -57.06 65.69 18.18
CA ILE A 31 -56.52 65.49 19.53
C ILE A 31 -57.28 66.35 20.56
N ALA A 32 -57.63 67.59 20.21
CA ALA A 32 -58.40 68.46 21.09
C ALA A 32 -59.83 67.94 21.29
N ASP A 33 -60.47 67.44 20.23
CA ASP A 33 -61.79 66.78 20.28
C ASP A 33 -61.75 65.56 21.19
N LEU A 34 -60.79 64.64 20.97
CA LEU A 34 -60.59 63.42 21.77
C LEU A 34 -60.34 63.70 23.26
N LYS A 35 -59.68 64.81 23.59
CA LYS A 35 -59.40 65.24 24.98
C LYS A 35 -60.57 65.97 25.62
N SER A 36 -61.53 66.45 24.84
CA SER A 36 -62.72 67.14 25.32
C SER A 36 -63.89 66.16 25.45
N ALA A 37 -64.89 66.47 26.28
CA ALA A 37 -66.13 65.68 26.31
C ALA A 37 -66.98 65.85 25.02
N VAL A 38 -66.54 66.69 24.08
CA VAL A 38 -67.24 67.01 22.83
C VAL A 38 -66.63 66.16 21.70
N LYS A 39 -67.25 65.00 21.49
CA LYS A 39 -66.85 63.95 20.57
C LYS A 39 -67.42 64.16 19.16
N GLU A 40 -66.97 65.21 18.44
CA GLU A 40 -67.50 65.55 17.10
C GLU A 40 -66.83 64.80 15.93
N TYR A 41 -65.59 64.32 16.09
CA TYR A 41 -64.83 63.45 15.15
C TYR A 41 -64.71 63.88 13.67
N VAL A 42 -65.19 65.08 13.31
CA VAL A 42 -65.11 65.61 11.93
C VAL A 42 -63.67 65.72 11.48
N SER A 43 -62.79 66.23 12.35
CA SER A 43 -61.37 66.39 12.08
C SER A 43 -60.65 65.05 11.90
N LEU A 44 -61.00 64.04 12.71
CA LEU A 44 -60.41 62.71 12.63
C LEU A 44 -60.84 61.97 11.35
N ARG A 45 -62.12 62.11 10.94
CA ARG A 45 -62.62 61.57 9.67
C ARG A 45 -61.92 62.19 8.45
N LYS A 46 -61.84 63.52 8.41
CA LYS A 46 -61.15 64.23 7.32
C LYS A 46 -59.66 63.88 7.26
N LEU A 47 -59.03 63.77 8.42
CA LEU A 47 -57.64 63.32 8.51
C LEU A 47 -57.47 61.89 7.99
N ALA A 48 -58.39 60.98 8.31
CA ALA A 48 -58.34 59.61 7.80
C ALA A 48 -58.42 59.54 6.27
N SER A 49 -59.27 60.37 5.64
CA SER A 49 -59.35 60.46 4.18
C SER A 49 -58.05 60.97 3.56
N LEU A 50 -57.44 62.02 4.12
CA LEU A 50 -56.17 62.55 3.61
C LEU A 50 -55.00 61.55 3.76
N VAL A 51 -54.98 60.83 4.87
CA VAL A 51 -53.96 59.81 5.16
C VAL A 51 -54.17 58.57 4.27
N TYR A 52 -55.40 58.23 3.93
CA TYR A 52 -55.71 57.21 2.93
C TYR A 52 -55.25 57.60 1.53
N GLU A 53 -55.46 58.86 1.12
CA GLU A 53 -54.95 59.39 -0.15
C GLU A 53 -53.41 59.35 -0.23
N ASP A 54 -52.72 59.53 0.90
CA ASP A 54 -51.26 59.37 0.99
C ASP A 54 -50.81 57.89 0.93
N GLY A 55 -51.74 56.93 0.90
CA GLY A 55 -51.46 55.49 0.85
C GLY A 55 -51.30 54.81 2.21
N ASP A 56 -51.47 55.53 3.32
CA ASP A 56 -51.36 54.98 4.68
C ASP A 56 -52.72 54.41 5.14
N ILE A 57 -53.03 53.23 4.59
CA ILE A 57 -54.29 52.50 4.81
C ILE A 57 -54.47 52.10 6.28
N ASP A 58 -53.41 51.73 6.99
CA ASP A 58 -53.49 51.27 8.38
C ASP A 58 -53.94 52.41 9.30
N ARG A 59 -53.32 53.57 9.13
CA ARG A 59 -53.63 54.75 9.93
C ARG A 59 -55.01 55.31 9.60
N ALA A 60 -55.40 55.33 8.33
CA ALA A 60 -56.74 55.72 7.91
C ALA A 60 -57.83 54.80 8.50
N TYR A 61 -57.62 53.49 8.44
CA TYR A 61 -58.53 52.50 9.01
C TYR A 61 -58.67 52.69 10.53
N ASN A 62 -57.55 52.83 11.25
CA ASN A 62 -57.56 53.04 12.70
C ASN A 62 -58.30 54.32 13.11
N TYR A 63 -58.11 55.41 12.37
CA TYR A 63 -58.78 56.69 12.64
C TYR A 63 -60.29 56.62 12.44
N LEU A 64 -60.75 55.99 11.36
CA LEU A 64 -62.19 55.81 11.13
C LEU A 64 -62.81 54.79 12.06
N LYS A 65 -62.11 53.70 12.39
CA LYS A 65 -62.58 52.69 13.35
C LYS A 65 -62.85 53.31 14.72
N CYS A 66 -61.88 54.08 15.23
CA CYS A 66 -62.04 54.83 16.49
C CYS A 66 -63.24 55.80 16.42
N SER A 67 -63.36 56.55 15.31
CA SER A 67 -64.49 57.48 15.11
C SER A 67 -65.85 56.77 15.06
N LEU A 68 -65.91 55.58 14.45
CA LEU A 68 -67.14 54.79 14.30
C LEU A 68 -67.56 54.17 15.64
N GLU A 69 -66.64 53.55 16.36
CA GLU A 69 -66.88 52.95 17.68
C GLU A 69 -67.46 53.97 18.65
N ASP A 70 -66.86 55.16 18.73
CA ASP A 70 -67.38 56.24 19.59
C ASP A 70 -68.73 56.80 19.13
N ALA A 71 -68.97 56.94 17.82
CA ALA A 71 -70.25 57.41 17.29
C ALA A 71 -71.40 56.45 17.60
N THR A 72 -71.14 55.14 17.56
CA THR A 72 -72.13 54.11 17.93
C THR A 72 -72.42 54.10 19.43
N LEU A 73 -71.40 54.25 20.30
CA LEU A 73 -71.56 54.31 21.75
C LEU A 73 -72.38 55.52 22.22
N CYS A 74 -72.24 56.67 21.54
CA CYS A 74 -73.00 57.88 21.86
C CYS A 74 -74.35 57.99 21.14
N ASN A 75 -74.82 56.93 20.48
CA ASN A 75 -76.08 56.87 19.71
C ASN A 75 -76.26 58.04 18.70
N ALA A 76 -75.17 58.48 18.08
CA ALA A 76 -75.16 59.65 17.22
C ALA A 76 -75.45 59.26 15.76
N ARG A 77 -76.75 59.16 15.46
CA ARG A 77 -77.26 58.59 14.19
C ARG A 77 -76.74 59.29 12.93
N LEU A 78 -76.68 60.63 12.92
CA LEU A 78 -76.17 61.39 11.77
C LEU A 78 -74.66 61.15 11.54
N ARG A 79 -73.85 61.15 12.60
CA ARG A 79 -72.39 60.91 12.52
C ARG A 79 -72.07 59.49 12.06
N THR A 80 -72.85 58.52 12.53
CA THR A 80 -72.74 57.13 12.10
C THR A 80 -72.98 57.00 10.59
N LEU A 81 -74.00 57.69 10.06
CA LEU A 81 -74.31 57.67 8.62
C LEU A 81 -73.18 58.27 7.78
N GLU A 82 -72.60 59.40 8.20
CA GLU A 82 -71.50 60.04 7.47
C GLU A 82 -70.19 59.23 7.51
N ILE A 83 -69.86 58.55 8.62
CA ILE A 83 -68.70 57.65 8.69
C ILE A 83 -68.94 56.40 7.84
N SER A 84 -70.18 55.88 7.83
CA SER A 84 -70.57 54.69 7.06
C SER A 84 -70.46 54.86 5.54
N GLN A 85 -70.38 56.09 5.03
CA GLN A 85 -70.16 56.36 3.60
C GLN A 85 -68.70 56.14 3.18
N VAL A 86 -67.73 56.39 4.07
CA VAL A 86 -66.29 56.35 3.75
C VAL A 86 -65.62 55.09 4.32
N PHE A 87 -66.10 54.59 5.46
CA PHE A 87 -65.53 53.44 6.17
C PHE A 87 -65.43 52.17 5.31
N PRO A 88 -66.44 51.75 4.53
CA PRO A 88 -66.36 50.50 3.76
C PRO A 88 -65.22 50.48 2.73
N ILE A 89 -64.88 51.62 2.14
CA ILE A 89 -63.80 51.73 1.14
C ILE A 89 -62.44 51.48 1.80
N ILE A 90 -62.20 52.13 2.94
CA ILE A 90 -60.94 52.03 3.67
C ILE A 90 -60.82 50.67 4.38
N ASP A 91 -61.90 50.13 4.94
CA ASP A 91 -61.94 48.77 5.48
C ASP A 91 -61.63 47.74 4.38
N GLN A 92 -62.28 47.83 3.21
CA GLN A 92 -61.98 46.91 2.10
C GLN A 92 -60.52 46.99 1.66
N ALA A 93 -59.93 48.19 1.56
CA ALA A 93 -58.53 48.38 1.24
C ALA A 93 -57.59 47.78 2.31
N TYR A 94 -57.92 47.94 3.58
CA TYR A 94 -57.20 47.35 4.71
C TYR A 94 -57.26 45.81 4.66
N GLN A 95 -58.46 45.25 4.50
CA GLN A 95 -58.67 43.80 4.40
C GLN A 95 -57.92 43.20 3.20
N LEU A 96 -57.91 43.88 2.05
CA LEU A 96 -57.18 43.42 0.86
C LEU A 96 -55.67 43.41 1.11
N LYS A 97 -55.13 44.48 1.72
CA LYS A 97 -53.72 44.57 2.11
C LYS A 97 -53.33 43.44 3.07
N THR A 98 -54.12 43.23 4.13
CA THR A 98 -53.87 42.17 5.11
C THR A 98 -53.96 40.78 4.48
N LYS A 99 -54.96 40.52 3.62
CA LYS A 99 -55.08 39.24 2.90
C LYS A 99 -53.89 38.99 1.98
N ARG A 100 -53.43 40.02 1.26
CA ARG A 100 -52.24 39.93 0.40
C ARG A 100 -50.99 39.61 1.22
N GLN A 101 -50.75 40.32 2.32
CA GLN A 101 -49.63 40.04 3.22
C GLN A 101 -49.70 38.61 3.78
N GLN A 102 -50.88 38.14 4.20
CA GLN A 102 -51.07 36.77 4.66
C GLN A 102 -50.80 35.74 3.56
N GLN A 103 -51.22 36.01 2.31
CA GLN A 103 -50.93 35.15 1.17
C GLN A 103 -49.44 35.11 0.85
N GLU A 104 -48.77 36.26 0.81
CA GLU A 104 -47.33 36.36 0.61
C GLU A 104 -46.56 35.59 1.70
N MET A 105 -46.92 35.75 2.98
CA MET A 105 -46.33 34.97 4.08
C MET A 105 -46.56 33.46 3.92
N LYS A 106 -47.77 33.03 3.55
CA LYS A 106 -48.08 31.61 3.32
C LYS A 106 -47.26 31.04 2.17
N ILE A 107 -47.14 31.77 1.06
CA ILE A 107 -46.34 31.35 -0.10
C ILE A 107 -44.86 31.25 0.31
N SER A 108 -44.32 32.24 1.02
CA SER A 108 -42.95 32.20 1.51
C SER A 108 -42.70 31.00 2.44
N LEU A 109 -43.64 30.69 3.35
CA LEU A 109 -43.53 29.53 4.23
C LEU A 109 -43.54 28.20 3.47
N ILE A 110 -44.38 28.07 2.46
CA ILE A 110 -44.42 26.88 1.59
C ILE A 110 -43.09 26.75 0.84
N CYS A 111 -42.59 27.83 0.24
CA CYS A 111 -41.32 27.84 -0.47
C CYS A 111 -40.15 27.47 0.43
N ILE A 112 -40.06 28.04 1.63
CA ILE A 112 -39.02 27.70 2.62
C ILE A 112 -39.12 26.24 3.01
N SER A 113 -40.32 25.75 3.32
CA SER A 113 -40.53 24.35 3.72
C SER A 113 -40.10 23.37 2.62
N LEU A 114 -40.49 23.64 1.36
CA LEU A 114 -40.05 22.85 0.22
C LEU A 114 -38.54 22.87 0.06
N LEU A 115 -37.92 24.05 0.15
CA LEU A 115 -36.46 24.20 0.04
C LEU A 115 -35.73 23.45 1.16
N SER A 116 -36.25 23.48 2.39
CA SER A 116 -35.71 22.72 3.52
C SER A 116 -35.79 21.21 3.28
N VAL A 117 -36.91 20.71 2.72
CA VAL A 117 -37.04 19.29 2.35
C VAL A 117 -36.02 18.89 1.29
N PHE A 118 -35.86 19.71 0.23
CA PHE A 118 -34.83 19.46 -0.79
C PHE A 118 -33.42 19.45 -0.20
N LEU A 119 -33.11 20.37 0.72
CA LEU A 119 -31.82 20.40 1.40
C LEU A 119 -31.57 19.11 2.21
N LEU A 120 -32.57 18.63 2.96
CA LEU A 120 -32.46 17.38 3.72
C LEU A 120 -32.22 16.18 2.82
N VAL A 121 -32.92 16.10 1.68
CA VAL A 121 -32.73 15.04 0.68
C VAL A 121 -31.31 15.10 0.09
N ALA A 122 -30.81 16.29 -0.25
CA ALA A 122 -29.46 16.49 -0.76
C ALA A 122 -28.40 16.04 0.27
N ILE A 123 -28.55 16.44 1.54
CA ILE A 123 -27.66 16.01 2.64
C ILE A 123 -27.67 14.49 2.78
N PHE A 124 -28.85 13.86 2.73
CA PHE A 124 -28.97 12.40 2.79
C PHE A 124 -28.23 11.71 1.64
N PHE A 125 -28.38 12.19 0.40
CA PHE A 125 -27.65 11.65 -0.75
C PHE A 125 -26.14 11.83 -0.63
N VAL A 126 -25.66 13.00 -0.19
CA VAL A 126 -24.23 13.26 0.04
C VAL A 126 -23.68 12.29 1.09
N TYR A 127 -24.38 12.10 2.20
CA TYR A 127 -23.95 11.17 3.24
C TYR A 127 -23.88 9.73 2.75
N LYS A 128 -24.89 9.28 1.98
CA LYS A 128 -24.89 7.95 1.35
C LYS A 128 -23.73 7.79 0.35
N GLN A 129 -23.45 8.81 -0.45
CA GLN A 129 -22.36 8.81 -1.41
C GLN A 129 -20.99 8.77 -0.72
N MET A 130 -20.80 9.55 0.35
CA MET A 130 -19.58 9.52 1.15
C MET A 130 -19.31 8.14 1.75
N LYS A 131 -20.33 7.46 2.29
CA LYS A 131 -20.19 6.08 2.78
C LYS A 131 -19.75 5.10 1.68
N LYS A 132 -20.35 5.20 0.49
CA LYS A 132 -19.97 4.35 -0.64
C LYS A 132 -18.53 4.59 -1.09
N VAL A 133 -18.11 5.86 -1.17
CA VAL A 133 -16.74 6.23 -1.53
C VAL A 133 -15.74 5.75 -0.49
N ALA A 134 -16.07 5.86 0.81
CA ALA A 134 -15.20 5.37 1.89
C ALA A 134 -15.02 3.85 1.82
N ALA A 135 -16.09 3.10 1.55
CA ALA A 135 -16.01 1.64 1.38
C ALA A 135 -15.13 1.26 0.18
N ALA A 136 -15.35 1.87 -0.98
CA ALA A 136 -14.55 1.60 -2.19
C ALA A 136 -13.06 1.96 -2.00
N ARG A 137 -12.76 3.07 -1.31
CA ARG A 137 -11.37 3.44 -0.98
C ARG A 137 -10.71 2.40 -0.10
N ARG A 138 -11.43 1.85 0.88
CA ARG A 138 -10.89 0.83 1.78
C ARG A 138 -10.53 -0.45 1.01
N GLU A 139 -11.42 -0.91 0.14
CA GLU A 139 -11.16 -2.07 -0.73
C GLU A 139 -9.94 -1.85 -1.65
N VAL A 140 -9.80 -0.65 -2.21
CA VAL A 140 -8.61 -0.30 -3.02
C VAL A 140 -7.33 -0.31 -2.18
N ILE A 141 -7.37 0.18 -0.94
CA ILE A 141 -6.20 0.15 -0.04
C ILE A 141 -5.84 -1.31 0.29
N ASP A 142 -6.83 -2.10 0.73
CA ASP A 142 -6.61 -3.50 1.13
C ASP A 142 -6.07 -4.36 -0.04
N THR A 143 -6.56 -4.12 -1.26
CA THR A 143 -6.05 -4.82 -2.46
C THR A 143 -4.66 -4.33 -2.86
N ASN A 144 -4.35 -3.05 -2.70
CA ASN A 144 -3.01 -2.52 -2.99
C ASN A 144 -1.98 -3.05 -1.99
N THR A 145 -2.32 -3.13 -0.70
CA THR A 145 -1.45 -3.73 0.32
C THR A 145 -1.19 -5.20 0.04
N LEU A 146 -2.22 -5.97 -0.32
CA LEU A 146 -2.05 -7.38 -0.70
C LEU A 146 -1.17 -7.54 -1.94
N LEU A 147 -1.33 -6.66 -2.95
CA LEU A 147 -0.48 -6.66 -4.14
C LEU A 147 0.97 -6.31 -3.82
N GLN A 148 1.22 -5.42 -2.86
CA GLN A 148 2.57 -5.10 -2.42
C GLN A 148 3.23 -6.26 -1.69
N GLU A 149 2.51 -6.92 -0.79
CA GLU A 149 2.99 -8.13 -0.10
C GLU A 149 3.34 -9.24 -1.10
N LEU A 150 2.43 -9.55 -2.02
CA LEU A 150 2.65 -10.59 -3.03
C LEU A 150 3.79 -10.26 -3.98
N ASN A 151 3.96 -8.99 -4.36
CA ASN A 151 5.12 -8.57 -5.16
C ASN A 151 6.43 -8.71 -4.38
N GLY A 152 6.42 -8.46 -3.07
CA GLY A 152 7.57 -8.71 -2.19
C GLY A 152 7.95 -10.19 -2.19
N GLU A 153 6.99 -11.08 -1.91
CA GLU A 153 7.22 -12.53 -1.91
C GLU A 153 7.72 -13.06 -3.26
N LEU A 154 7.17 -12.53 -4.36
CA LEU A 154 7.59 -12.90 -5.71
C LEU A 154 9.02 -12.42 -6.01
N HIS A 155 9.39 -11.23 -5.53
CA HIS A 155 10.75 -10.71 -5.67
C HIS A 155 11.75 -11.58 -4.92
N ASP A 156 11.45 -11.94 -3.67
CA ASP A 156 12.31 -12.79 -2.84
C ASP A 156 12.48 -14.18 -3.46
N SER A 157 11.38 -14.79 -3.91
CA SER A 157 11.40 -16.10 -4.58
C SER A 157 12.25 -16.06 -5.86
N ASN A 158 12.12 -15.00 -6.65
CA ASN A 158 12.90 -14.84 -7.88
C ASN A 158 14.40 -14.62 -7.57
N SER A 159 14.72 -13.91 -6.49
CA SER A 159 16.10 -13.75 -6.02
C SER A 159 16.71 -15.09 -5.62
N GLN A 160 16.00 -15.90 -4.83
CA GLN A 160 16.43 -17.24 -4.43
C GLN A 160 16.63 -18.16 -5.63
N LEU A 161 15.70 -18.14 -6.59
CA LEU A 161 15.82 -18.91 -7.84
C LEU A 161 17.05 -18.50 -8.64
N LYS A 162 17.38 -17.21 -8.68
CA LYS A 162 18.55 -16.71 -9.39
C LYS A 162 19.85 -17.14 -8.71
N GLU A 163 19.90 -17.07 -7.38
CA GLU A 163 21.04 -17.53 -6.59
C GLU A 163 21.26 -19.04 -6.77
N MET A 164 20.21 -19.84 -6.63
CA MET A 164 20.29 -21.29 -6.86
C MET A 164 20.72 -21.64 -8.28
N ASN A 165 20.20 -20.94 -9.29
CA ASN A 165 20.65 -21.13 -10.68
C ASN A 165 22.13 -20.77 -10.85
N HIS A 166 22.59 -19.70 -10.20
CA HIS A 166 24.00 -19.31 -10.24
C HIS A 166 24.90 -20.39 -9.62
N THR A 167 24.58 -20.84 -8.39
CA THR A 167 25.31 -21.93 -7.71
C THR A 167 25.30 -23.22 -8.53
N LEU A 168 24.15 -23.58 -9.12
CA LEU A 168 24.05 -24.76 -9.97
C LEU A 168 24.91 -24.63 -11.25
N SER A 169 24.94 -23.44 -11.85
CA SER A 169 25.77 -23.15 -13.01
C SER A 169 27.27 -23.24 -12.68
N GLU A 170 27.71 -22.72 -11.53
CA GLU A 170 29.08 -22.85 -11.07
C GLU A 170 29.46 -24.32 -10.82
N ALA A 171 28.58 -25.07 -10.15
CA ALA A 171 28.78 -26.51 -9.92
C ALA A 171 28.87 -27.30 -11.23
N ASN A 172 28.09 -26.93 -12.25
CA ASN A 172 28.17 -27.54 -13.57
C ASN A 172 29.48 -27.19 -14.29
N TYR A 173 29.91 -25.93 -14.23
CA TYR A 173 31.17 -25.49 -14.82
C TYR A 173 32.36 -26.28 -14.25
N ILE A 174 32.42 -26.46 -12.92
CA ILE A 174 33.47 -27.27 -12.26
C ILE A 174 33.44 -28.73 -12.76
N LYS A 175 32.25 -29.32 -12.90
CA LYS A 175 32.09 -30.69 -13.41
C LYS A 175 32.55 -30.81 -14.87
N GLU A 176 32.20 -29.84 -15.72
CA GLU A 176 32.61 -29.81 -17.13
C GLU A 176 34.12 -29.68 -17.27
N GLU A 177 34.75 -28.77 -16.50
CA GLU A 177 36.21 -28.62 -16.48
C GLU A 177 36.89 -29.93 -16.04
N TYR A 178 36.35 -30.61 -15.02
CA TYR A 178 36.87 -31.89 -14.56
C TYR A 178 36.78 -32.98 -15.63
N ILE A 179 35.64 -33.08 -16.35
CA ILE A 179 35.49 -34.03 -17.46
C ILE A 179 36.52 -33.72 -18.56
N GLY A 180 36.73 -32.45 -18.89
CA GLY A 180 37.75 -32.02 -19.85
C GLY A 180 39.14 -32.50 -19.45
N ARG A 181 39.56 -32.20 -18.21
CA ARG A 181 40.87 -32.62 -17.69
C ARG A 181 41.04 -34.15 -17.66
N TYR A 182 39.99 -34.88 -17.30
CA TYR A 182 40.02 -36.35 -17.34
C TYR A 182 40.27 -36.87 -18.77
N MET A 183 39.58 -36.29 -19.77
CA MET A 183 39.78 -36.66 -21.18
C MET A 183 41.21 -36.32 -21.66
N ASP A 184 41.76 -35.17 -21.27
CA ASP A 184 43.14 -34.78 -21.58
C ASP A 184 44.16 -35.76 -20.97
N GLN A 185 43.92 -36.20 -19.73
CA GLN A 185 44.75 -37.19 -19.07
C GLN A 185 44.68 -38.56 -19.78
N CYS A 186 43.49 -38.99 -20.21
CA CYS A 186 43.33 -40.19 -21.03
C CYS A 186 44.10 -40.08 -22.36
N SER A 187 44.05 -38.93 -23.04
CA SER A 187 44.83 -38.70 -24.26
C SER A 187 46.33 -38.81 -24.01
N THR A 188 46.82 -38.16 -22.94
CA THR A 188 48.23 -38.20 -22.54
C THR A 188 48.70 -39.63 -22.25
N TYR A 189 47.89 -40.43 -21.57
CA TYR A 189 48.20 -41.84 -21.33
C TYR A 189 48.26 -42.66 -22.63
N LEU A 190 47.33 -42.43 -23.57
CA LEU A 190 47.37 -43.10 -24.87
C LEU A 190 48.67 -42.78 -25.63
N ASP A 191 49.11 -41.52 -25.62
CA ASP A 191 50.36 -41.10 -26.24
C ASP A 191 51.58 -41.78 -25.59
N LYS A 192 51.63 -41.83 -24.26
CA LYS A 192 52.70 -42.51 -23.52
C LYS A 192 52.74 -44.01 -23.81
N MET A 193 51.58 -44.67 -23.88
CA MET A 193 51.50 -46.10 -24.26
C MET A 193 51.98 -46.33 -25.69
N ASP A 194 51.65 -45.43 -26.63
CA ASP A 194 52.12 -45.53 -28.01
C ASP A 194 53.64 -45.29 -28.10
N LEU A 195 54.18 -44.31 -27.35
CA LEU A 195 55.62 -44.07 -27.26
C LEU A 195 56.36 -45.29 -26.69
N TYR A 196 55.84 -45.88 -25.61
CA TYR A 196 56.39 -47.10 -25.03
C TYR A 196 56.40 -48.25 -26.04
N ARG A 197 55.27 -48.50 -26.72
CA ARG A 197 55.14 -49.50 -27.79
C ARG A 197 56.13 -49.26 -28.93
N ARG A 198 56.28 -48.02 -29.41
CA ARG A 198 57.24 -47.65 -30.47
C ARG A 198 58.69 -47.85 -30.02
N SER A 199 59.01 -47.52 -28.77
CA SER A 199 60.34 -47.73 -28.19
C SER A 199 60.71 -49.21 -28.18
N LEU A 200 59.82 -50.08 -27.71
CA LEU A 200 60.01 -51.54 -27.73
C LEU A 200 60.17 -52.08 -29.16
N ASN A 201 59.31 -51.63 -30.09
CA ASN A 201 59.42 -52.00 -31.51
C ASN A 201 60.78 -51.61 -32.12
N LYS A 202 61.32 -50.44 -31.76
CA LYS A 202 62.64 -49.99 -32.23
C LYS A 202 63.76 -50.90 -31.71
N ILE A 203 63.73 -51.32 -30.45
CA ILE A 203 64.71 -52.25 -29.88
C ILE A 203 64.60 -53.61 -30.60
N ALA A 204 63.38 -54.11 -30.77
CA ALA A 204 63.12 -55.38 -31.46
C ALA A 204 63.63 -55.35 -32.92
N ALA A 205 63.35 -54.28 -33.68
CA ALA A 205 63.80 -54.13 -35.06
C ALA A 205 65.32 -54.12 -35.24
N THR A 206 66.06 -53.68 -34.21
CA THR A 206 67.54 -53.69 -34.20
C THR A 206 68.16 -55.05 -33.82
N GLY A 207 67.34 -56.08 -33.55
CA GLY A 207 67.82 -57.41 -33.17
C GLY A 207 68.39 -57.51 -31.74
N ARG A 208 68.23 -56.46 -30.91
CA ARG A 208 68.78 -56.38 -29.55
C ARG A 208 67.85 -57.07 -28.53
N VAL A 209 67.80 -58.40 -28.59
CA VAL A 209 66.86 -59.22 -27.81
C VAL A 209 67.07 -59.10 -26.30
N GLU A 210 68.32 -59.05 -25.80
CA GLU A 210 68.59 -58.91 -24.36
C GLU A 210 68.11 -57.57 -23.79
N GLU A 211 68.35 -56.47 -24.50
CA GLU A 211 67.87 -55.15 -24.11
C GLU A 211 66.35 -55.08 -24.07
N LEU A 212 65.68 -55.73 -25.03
CA LEU A 212 64.22 -55.83 -25.06
C LEU A 212 63.69 -56.56 -23.82
N TYR A 213 64.27 -57.70 -23.46
CA TYR A 213 63.88 -58.43 -22.24
C TYR A 213 64.11 -57.59 -20.99
N LYS A 214 65.20 -56.83 -20.92
CA LYS A 214 65.48 -55.92 -19.81
C LYS A 214 64.44 -54.80 -19.71
N ALA A 215 64.06 -54.20 -20.84
CA ALA A 215 63.05 -53.14 -20.90
C ALA A 215 61.65 -53.63 -20.51
N ILE A 216 61.25 -54.83 -20.94
CA ILE A 216 59.95 -55.42 -20.62
C ILE A 216 59.87 -55.85 -19.14
N LYS A 217 60.96 -56.41 -18.58
CA LYS A 217 60.99 -56.82 -17.17
C LYS A 217 61.11 -55.64 -16.18
N SER A 218 61.54 -54.48 -16.64
CA SER A 218 61.72 -53.31 -15.78
C SER A 218 60.36 -52.78 -15.30
N SER A 219 60.21 -52.64 -13.97
CA SER A 219 59.07 -51.95 -13.37
C SER A 219 59.19 -50.43 -13.43
N GLN A 220 60.35 -49.90 -13.82
CA GLN A 220 60.66 -48.46 -13.73
C GLN A 220 59.61 -47.59 -14.44
N PHE A 221 59.22 -47.96 -15.66
CA PHE A 221 58.18 -47.23 -16.40
C PHE A 221 56.86 -47.20 -15.65
N LEU A 222 56.44 -48.33 -15.08
CA LEU A 222 55.20 -48.42 -14.31
C LEU A 222 55.29 -47.61 -13.00
N GLU A 223 56.44 -47.60 -12.34
CA GLU A 223 56.67 -46.83 -11.11
C GLU A 223 56.63 -45.32 -11.37
N GLU A 224 57.23 -44.86 -12.47
CA GLU A 224 57.18 -43.46 -12.90
C GLU A 224 55.74 -43.03 -13.25
N GLU A 225 55.02 -43.83 -14.04
CA GLU A 225 53.61 -43.56 -14.38
C GLU A 225 52.70 -43.58 -13.14
N LEU A 226 52.95 -44.47 -12.17
CA LEU A 226 52.17 -44.54 -10.94
C LEU A 226 52.41 -43.31 -10.06
N LYS A 227 53.65 -42.81 -10.00
CA LYS A 227 53.98 -41.58 -9.26
C LYS A 227 53.27 -40.37 -9.87
N GLU A 228 53.28 -40.25 -11.19
CA GLU A 228 52.57 -39.18 -11.90
C GLU A 228 51.06 -39.28 -11.75
N PHE A 229 50.51 -40.50 -11.83
CA PHE A 229 49.10 -40.77 -11.56
C PHE A 229 48.66 -40.27 -10.18
N TYR A 230 49.45 -40.57 -9.13
CA TYR A 230 49.14 -40.08 -7.78
C TYR A 230 49.27 -38.56 -7.66
N ALA A 231 50.27 -37.94 -8.28
CA ALA A 231 50.39 -36.48 -8.28
C ALA A 231 49.18 -35.80 -8.96
N ASN A 232 48.74 -36.36 -10.11
CA ASN A 232 47.56 -35.88 -10.83
C ASN A 232 46.28 -36.09 -10.01
N PHE A 233 46.13 -37.26 -9.37
CA PHE A 233 45.00 -37.53 -8.48
C PHE A 233 44.96 -36.52 -7.32
N ASP A 234 46.07 -36.35 -6.60
CA ASP A 234 46.14 -35.46 -5.43
C ASP A 234 45.81 -34.02 -5.82
N MET A 235 46.41 -33.51 -6.89
CA MET A 235 46.18 -32.16 -7.40
C MET A 235 44.71 -31.96 -7.82
N THR A 236 44.17 -32.88 -8.62
CA THR A 236 42.80 -32.75 -9.14
C THR A 236 41.78 -32.89 -8.02
N PHE A 237 42.02 -33.80 -7.07
CA PHE A 237 41.16 -33.97 -5.91
C PHE A 237 41.14 -32.72 -5.02
N LEU A 238 42.30 -32.13 -4.74
CA LEU A 238 42.39 -30.90 -3.94
C LEU A 238 41.84 -29.67 -4.66
N GLN A 239 41.77 -29.64 -5.99
CA GLN A 239 41.03 -28.59 -6.68
C GLN A 239 39.52 -28.70 -6.51
N LEU A 240 38.99 -29.93 -6.43
CA LEU A 240 37.58 -30.18 -6.15
C LEU A 240 37.23 -29.98 -4.67
N PHE A 241 38.18 -30.30 -3.77
CA PHE A 241 38.01 -30.19 -2.32
C PHE A 241 39.21 -29.47 -1.69
N PRO A 242 39.35 -28.14 -1.85
CA PRO A 242 40.52 -27.38 -1.41
C PRO A 242 40.84 -27.51 0.08
N ASN A 243 39.78 -27.57 0.90
CA ASN A 243 39.92 -27.65 2.36
C ASN A 243 39.89 -29.08 2.90
N PHE A 244 39.95 -30.11 2.03
CA PHE A 244 39.79 -31.50 2.45
C PHE A 244 40.71 -31.90 3.59
N VAL A 245 42.01 -31.57 3.51
CA VAL A 245 42.99 -31.97 4.53
C VAL A 245 42.68 -31.31 5.87
N GLU A 246 42.25 -30.05 5.86
CA GLU A 246 41.85 -29.31 7.05
C GLU A 246 40.59 -29.90 7.68
N GLU A 247 39.51 -30.03 6.90
CA GLU A 247 38.23 -30.60 7.34
C GLU A 247 38.38 -32.06 7.80
N PHE A 248 39.21 -32.85 7.11
CA PHE A 248 39.51 -34.22 7.51
C PHE A 248 40.24 -34.28 8.85
N ASN A 249 41.21 -33.40 9.07
CA ASN A 249 41.95 -33.34 10.32
C ASN A 249 41.09 -32.87 11.50
N ALA A 250 40.07 -32.02 11.25
CA ALA A 250 39.08 -31.66 12.26
C ALA A 250 38.26 -32.85 12.78
N LEU A 251 38.21 -33.96 12.01
CA LEU A 251 37.55 -35.21 12.41
C LEU A 251 38.48 -36.16 13.18
N LEU A 252 39.73 -35.78 13.46
CA LEU A 252 40.72 -36.61 14.13
C LEU A 252 41.14 -36.04 15.49
N VAL A 253 41.51 -36.92 16.41
CA VAL A 253 42.11 -36.54 17.71
C VAL A 253 43.51 -35.98 17.52
N GLU A 254 44.28 -36.57 16.60
CA GLU A 254 45.62 -36.11 16.22
C GLU A 254 45.64 -35.83 14.71
N PRO A 255 46.07 -34.62 14.29
CA PRO A 255 46.08 -34.27 12.88
C PRO A 255 47.12 -35.09 12.12
N MET A 256 46.73 -35.49 10.91
CA MET A 256 47.58 -36.17 9.95
C MET A 256 48.06 -35.19 8.89
N GLN A 257 49.37 -35.06 8.73
CA GLN A 257 49.96 -34.23 7.69
C GLN A 257 50.67 -35.08 6.63
N PRO A 258 50.63 -34.68 5.35
CA PRO A 258 51.50 -35.24 4.33
C PRO A 258 52.98 -35.05 4.69
N LYS A 259 53.86 -35.85 4.09
CA LYS A 259 55.30 -35.61 4.19
C LYS A 259 55.69 -34.35 3.41
N GLN A 260 56.85 -33.78 3.71
CA GLN A 260 57.36 -32.60 3.01
C GLN A 260 57.45 -32.88 1.50
N GLY A 261 56.72 -32.10 0.70
CA GLY A 261 56.65 -32.24 -0.76
C GLY A 261 55.54 -33.17 -1.29
N GLU A 262 54.76 -33.82 -0.43
CA GLU A 262 53.57 -34.57 -0.82
C GLU A 262 52.29 -33.73 -0.62
N LEU A 263 51.34 -33.82 -1.55
CA LEU A 263 50.02 -33.21 -1.40
C LEU A 263 49.12 -34.06 -0.50
N LEU A 264 49.09 -35.38 -0.73
CA LEU A 264 48.40 -36.35 0.11
C LEU A 264 49.30 -37.57 0.37
N ASN A 265 49.23 -38.11 1.58
CA ASN A 265 49.82 -39.40 1.90
C ASN A 265 48.84 -40.56 1.56
N THR A 266 49.29 -41.81 1.65
CA THR A 266 48.46 -42.99 1.32
C THR A 266 47.14 -43.05 2.09
N GLU A 267 47.14 -42.70 3.38
CA GLU A 267 45.91 -42.71 4.18
C GLU A 267 44.94 -41.63 3.73
N LEU A 268 45.44 -40.41 3.53
CA LEU A 268 44.63 -39.31 2.99
C LEU A 268 44.05 -39.68 1.61
N ARG A 269 44.81 -40.37 0.74
CA ARG A 269 44.30 -40.87 -0.54
C ARG A 269 43.17 -41.90 -0.39
N ILE A 270 43.27 -42.80 0.58
CA ILE A 270 42.19 -43.77 0.88
C ILE A 270 40.91 -43.02 1.25
N PHE A 271 41.00 -42.01 2.12
CA PHE A 271 39.84 -41.25 2.55
C PHE A 271 39.35 -40.23 1.51
N ALA A 272 40.22 -39.74 0.63
CA ALA A 272 39.84 -39.00 -0.57
C ALA A 272 38.99 -39.86 -1.52
N LEU A 273 39.35 -41.13 -1.73
CA LEU A 273 38.56 -42.08 -2.52
C LEU A 273 37.20 -42.38 -1.87
N ILE A 274 37.15 -42.54 -0.54
CA ILE A 274 35.90 -42.68 0.21
C ILE A 274 35.04 -41.41 0.05
N ARG A 275 35.64 -40.23 0.10
CA ARG A 275 34.96 -38.95 -0.15
C ARG A 275 34.37 -38.87 -1.56
N LEU A 276 35.04 -39.44 -2.56
CA LEU A 276 34.52 -39.57 -3.92
C LEU A 276 33.45 -40.66 -4.07
N GLY A 277 33.08 -41.36 -2.99
CA GLY A 277 32.06 -42.42 -2.98
C GLY A 277 32.60 -43.82 -3.26
N ILE A 278 33.91 -43.99 -3.39
CA ILE A 278 34.55 -45.30 -3.58
C ILE A 278 34.82 -45.90 -2.19
N THR A 279 33.88 -46.69 -1.70
CA THR A 279 33.93 -47.29 -0.35
C THR A 279 34.43 -48.73 -0.32
N ASP A 280 34.41 -49.40 -1.48
CA ASP A 280 34.85 -50.78 -1.63
C ASP A 280 36.38 -50.87 -1.51
N SER A 281 36.85 -51.53 -0.46
CA SER A 281 38.28 -51.78 -0.21
C SER A 281 38.98 -52.45 -1.39
N THR A 282 38.27 -53.24 -2.20
CA THR A 282 38.83 -53.90 -3.39
C THR A 282 39.16 -52.88 -4.48
N LYS A 283 38.25 -51.93 -4.74
CA LYS A 283 38.47 -50.85 -5.70
C LYS A 283 39.57 -49.89 -5.24
N ILE A 284 39.59 -49.54 -3.96
CA ILE A 284 40.64 -48.70 -3.37
C ILE A 284 42.00 -49.40 -3.48
N ALA A 285 42.07 -50.70 -3.19
CA ALA A 285 43.29 -51.50 -3.31
C ALA A 285 43.81 -51.54 -4.75
N GLN A 286 42.91 -51.72 -5.72
CA GLN A 286 43.25 -51.68 -7.15
C GLN A 286 43.78 -50.30 -7.56
N PHE A 287 43.14 -49.22 -7.11
CA PHE A 287 43.53 -47.84 -7.41
C PHE A 287 44.93 -47.51 -6.86
N LEU A 288 45.18 -47.87 -5.60
CA LEU A 288 46.44 -47.56 -4.91
C LEU A 288 47.52 -48.64 -5.05
N ARG A 289 47.29 -49.67 -5.87
CA ARG A 289 48.20 -50.81 -6.08
C ARG A 289 48.67 -51.47 -4.78
N TYR A 290 47.79 -51.54 -3.77
CA TYR A 290 48.03 -52.23 -2.51
C TYR A 290 47.20 -53.52 -2.40
N SER A 291 47.54 -54.37 -1.43
CA SER A 291 46.66 -55.49 -1.08
C SER A 291 45.40 -54.98 -0.38
N VAL A 292 44.29 -55.71 -0.55
CA VAL A 292 43.02 -55.42 0.14
C VAL A 292 43.23 -55.38 1.66
N THR A 293 44.04 -56.29 2.20
CA THR A 293 44.41 -56.34 3.63
C THR A 293 45.12 -55.06 4.08
N THR A 294 46.03 -54.52 3.26
CA THR A 294 46.72 -53.27 3.54
C THR A 294 45.73 -52.09 3.63
N ILE A 295 44.75 -52.03 2.73
CA ILE A 295 43.70 -50.99 2.78
C ILE A 295 42.85 -51.12 4.05
N TYR A 296 42.43 -52.33 4.42
CA TYR A 296 41.70 -52.56 5.68
C TYR A 296 42.48 -52.09 6.91
N ASN A 297 43.79 -52.36 6.95
CA ASN A 297 44.64 -51.95 8.05
C ASN A 297 44.73 -50.42 8.14
N TYR A 298 44.93 -49.72 7.02
CA TYR A 298 44.94 -48.24 6.99
C TYR A 298 43.59 -47.66 7.42
N ARG A 299 42.47 -48.14 6.89
CA ARG A 299 41.12 -47.67 7.28
C ARG A 299 40.88 -47.84 8.78
N THR A 300 41.19 -49.02 9.31
CA THR A 300 41.02 -49.33 10.73
C THR A 300 41.92 -48.44 11.60
N ARG A 301 43.17 -48.23 11.19
CA ARG A 301 44.14 -47.40 11.90
C ARG A 301 43.66 -45.95 12.02
N VAL A 302 43.13 -45.37 10.95
CA VAL A 302 42.63 -43.99 10.98
C VAL A 302 41.30 -43.88 11.72
N ARG A 303 40.38 -44.84 11.56
CA ARG A 303 39.13 -44.87 12.35
C ARG A 303 39.38 -44.93 13.86
N ASN A 304 40.47 -45.57 14.31
CA ASN A 304 40.88 -45.56 15.72
C ASN A 304 41.29 -44.16 16.23
N LYS A 305 41.64 -43.24 15.33
CA LYS A 305 42.03 -41.85 15.65
C LYS A 305 40.88 -40.85 15.47
N ALA A 306 39.67 -41.32 15.14
CA ALA A 306 38.51 -40.48 14.93
C ALA A 306 38.13 -39.71 16.20
N LEU A 307 37.76 -38.45 16.03
CA LEU A 307 37.13 -37.64 17.07
C LEU A 307 35.64 -38.04 17.17
N GLY A 308 35.30 -38.82 18.19
CA GLY A 308 33.95 -39.35 18.42
C GLY A 308 33.78 -40.81 17.98
N GLU A 309 32.57 -41.19 17.55
CA GLU A 309 32.27 -42.58 17.20
C GLU A 309 33.00 -43.06 15.95
N ARG A 310 33.71 -44.18 16.10
CA ARG A 310 34.57 -44.77 15.06
C ARG A 310 33.80 -45.27 13.84
N ASP A 311 32.54 -45.63 14.03
CA ASP A 311 31.69 -46.21 12.99
C ASP A 311 31.06 -45.14 12.09
N GLU A 312 30.95 -43.91 12.59
CA GLU A 312 30.45 -42.76 11.83
C GLU A 312 31.54 -42.03 11.04
N PHE A 313 32.82 -42.30 11.32
CA PHE A 313 33.94 -41.52 10.79
C PHE A 313 33.93 -41.42 9.26
N GLU A 314 33.78 -42.54 8.57
CA GLU A 314 33.77 -42.55 7.09
C GLU A 314 32.55 -41.82 6.52
N ALA A 315 31.40 -41.88 7.21
CA ALA A 315 30.21 -41.13 6.81
C ALA A 315 30.41 -39.61 6.99
N LYS A 316 31.14 -39.19 8.02
CA LYS A 316 31.55 -37.78 8.22
C LYS A 316 32.54 -37.34 7.13
N VAL A 317 33.51 -38.19 6.80
CA VAL A 317 34.46 -37.93 5.70
C VAL A 317 33.71 -37.72 4.38
N MET A 318 32.67 -38.49 4.07
CA MET A 318 31.86 -38.30 2.85
C MET A 318 31.14 -36.95 2.77
N LYS A 319 30.94 -36.26 3.89
CA LYS A 319 30.24 -34.97 3.96
C LYS A 319 31.18 -33.76 3.81
N ILE A 320 32.49 -33.96 3.89
CA ILE A 320 33.50 -32.89 3.73
C ILE A 320 33.25 -32.09 2.44
N GLY A 321 33.20 -30.77 2.49
CA GLY A 321 32.90 -29.94 1.32
C GLY A 321 31.56 -30.20 0.62
N LYS A 322 30.56 -30.82 1.28
CA LYS A 322 29.15 -30.70 0.85
C LYS A 322 28.60 -29.41 1.42
N VAL A 323 28.06 -28.54 0.56
CA VAL A 323 27.21 -27.43 1.01
C VAL A 323 25.96 -28.07 1.61
N GLU A 324 25.68 -27.81 2.88
CA GLU A 324 24.43 -28.26 3.52
C GLU A 324 23.25 -27.59 2.81
N GLU A 325 22.25 -28.39 2.41
CA GLU A 325 20.96 -27.92 1.88
C GLU A 325 20.12 -27.24 2.97
#